data_AF-A0A7C2LSE3-F1
#
_entry.id   AF-A0A7C2LSE3-F1
#
_cell.length_a   1.000
_cell.length_b   1.000
_cell.length_c   1.000
_cell.angle_alpha   90.00
_cell.angle_beta   90.00
_cell.angle_gamma   90.00
#
_symmetry.space_group_name_H-M   'P 1'
#
loop_
_entity.id
_entity.type
_entity.pdbx_description
1 polymer ?
#
loop_
_entity_poly.entity_id
_entity_poly.type
_entity_poly.pdbx_seq_one_letter_code
_entity_poly.pdbx_strand_id
1 'polypeptide(L)'
;MQLSRLKRIFERLTDSYAAAGAEEPAKDMRRVADLLKGHEQRTVDDFVAETRKALDAGGFTSAKQRSKINDDVVARHTSSLLSAGADRSAFDAAVGAIDADDQVGKLELFAIANRYRNQPSGGTHEIKFKSVKQARGTIRDVFLERADSQSKRGAIDKLTKRAS
;
A
#
# COMPACT_ATOMS: atom_id res chain seq x y z
N MET A 1 -28.08 -4.45 9.20
CA MET A 1 -27.88 -5.05 10.54
C MET A 1 -27.14 -4.07 11.45
N GLN A 2 -27.44 -3.98 12.75
CA GLN A 2 -26.76 -3.06 13.68
C GLN A 2 -25.41 -3.63 14.17
N LEU A 3 -24.38 -2.78 14.31
CA LEU A 3 -23.04 -3.21 14.75
C LEU A 3 -23.00 -3.71 16.20
N SER A 4 -23.83 -3.15 17.08
CA SER A 4 -24.00 -3.66 18.45
C SER A 4 -24.43 -5.14 18.48
N ARG A 5 -25.29 -5.56 17.56
CA ARG A 5 -25.73 -6.95 17.42
C ARG A 5 -24.60 -7.84 16.89
N LEU A 6 -23.85 -7.35 15.90
CA LEU A 6 -22.71 -8.06 15.33
C LEU A 6 -21.59 -8.26 16.36
N LYS A 7 -21.26 -7.23 17.14
CA LYS A 7 -20.29 -7.30 18.24
C LYS A 7 -20.64 -8.38 19.25
N ARG A 8 -21.91 -8.46 19.68
CA ARG A 8 -22.37 -9.53 20.59
C ARG A 8 -22.23 -10.93 20.00
N ILE A 9 -22.40 -11.09 18.69
CA ILE A 9 -22.17 -12.38 18.02
C ILE A 9 -20.69 -12.76 18.11
N PHE A 10 -19.79 -11.82 17.84
CA PHE A 10 -18.35 -12.06 17.96
C PHE A 10 -17.90 -12.35 19.39
N GLU A 11 -18.44 -11.65 20.39
CA GLU A 11 -18.18 -11.94 21.81
C GLU A 11 -18.61 -13.38 22.17
N ARG A 12 -19.80 -13.81 21.75
CA ARG A 12 -20.26 -15.20 21.96
C ARG A 12 -19.42 -16.24 21.23
N LEU A 13 -18.94 -15.92 20.03
CA LEU A 13 -18.03 -16.79 19.29
C LEU A 13 -16.66 -16.89 19.98
N THR A 14 -16.14 -15.79 20.52
CA THR A 14 -14.92 -15.78 21.34
C THR A 14 -15.06 -16.74 22.51
N ASP A 15 -16.16 -16.67 23.27
CA ASP A 15 -16.40 -17.55 24.41
C ASP A 15 -16.51 -19.03 23.98
N SER A 16 -17.19 -19.29 22.86
CA SER A 16 -17.36 -20.64 22.31
C SER A 16 -16.02 -21.25 21.86
N TYR A 17 -15.19 -20.47 21.15
CA TYR A 17 -13.87 -20.92 20.70
C TYR A 17 -12.90 -21.10 21.87
N ALA A 18 -12.93 -20.21 22.87
CA ALA A 18 -12.12 -20.35 24.07
C ALA A 18 -12.50 -21.61 24.86
N ALA A 19 -13.80 -21.90 25.02
CA ALA A 19 -14.28 -23.11 25.68
C ALA A 19 -13.90 -24.40 24.93
N ALA A 20 -13.76 -24.33 23.61
CA ALA A 20 -13.32 -25.43 22.76
C ALA A 20 -11.78 -25.58 22.69
N GLY A 21 -11.01 -24.75 23.39
CA GLY A 21 -9.54 -24.76 23.33
C GLY A 21 -8.94 -24.16 22.04
N ALA A 22 -9.77 -23.53 21.21
CA ALA A 22 -9.35 -22.88 19.97
C ALA A 22 -8.94 -21.42 20.25
N GLU A 23 -7.79 -21.23 20.90
CA GLU A 23 -7.35 -19.91 21.36
C GLU A 23 -7.12 -18.88 20.24
N GLU A 24 -6.53 -19.29 19.12
CA GLU A 24 -6.25 -18.37 18.00
C GLU A 24 -7.55 -17.85 17.36
N PRO A 25 -8.53 -18.70 17.00
CA PRO A 25 -9.84 -18.22 16.58
C PRO A 25 -10.53 -17.31 17.61
N ALA A 26 -10.43 -17.63 18.91
CA ALA A 26 -11.00 -16.79 19.96
C ALA A 26 -10.36 -15.38 20.01
N LYS A 27 -9.03 -15.30 19.86
CA LYS A 27 -8.28 -14.03 19.79
C LYS A 27 -8.68 -13.22 18.56
N ASP A 28 -8.84 -13.85 17.41
CA ASP A 28 -9.23 -13.16 16.19
C ASP A 28 -10.66 -12.60 16.28
N MET A 29 -11.62 -13.37 16.81
CA MET A 29 -12.97 -12.88 17.06
C MET A 29 -12.98 -11.70 18.06
N ARG A 30 -12.13 -11.75 19.09
CA ARG A 30 -11.99 -10.68 20.07
C ARG A 30 -11.44 -9.40 19.43
N ARG A 31 -10.42 -9.51 18.57
CA ARG A 31 -9.89 -8.37 17.81
C ARG A 31 -10.96 -7.72 16.95
N VAL A 32 -11.79 -8.51 16.27
CA VAL A 32 -12.90 -7.98 15.46
C VAL A 32 -13.92 -7.26 16.36
N ALA A 33 -14.31 -7.86 17.49
CA ALA A 33 -15.21 -7.20 18.44
C ALA A 33 -14.64 -5.87 18.99
N ASP A 34 -13.33 -5.82 19.23
CA ASP A 34 -12.63 -4.61 19.65
C ASP A 34 -12.62 -3.52 18.57
N LEU A 35 -12.46 -3.88 17.30
CA LEU A 35 -12.54 -2.94 16.18
C LEU A 35 -13.93 -2.29 16.02
N LEU A 36 -14.98 -2.94 16.53
CA LEU A 36 -16.35 -2.41 16.49
C LEU A 36 -16.67 -1.48 17.67
N LYS A 37 -15.78 -1.35 18.67
CA LYS A 37 -15.97 -0.44 19.81
C LYS A 37 -15.98 1.01 19.35
N GLY A 38 -16.96 1.79 19.82
CA GLY A 38 -17.14 3.19 19.42
C GLY A 38 -17.96 3.37 18.14
N HIS A 39 -18.35 2.28 17.49
CA HIS A 39 -19.22 2.30 16.30
C HIS A 39 -20.56 1.59 16.55
N GLU A 40 -20.91 1.26 17.80
CA GLU A 40 -22.02 0.37 18.12
C GLU A 40 -23.41 0.83 17.64
N GLN A 41 -23.60 2.15 17.47
CA GLN A 41 -24.87 2.75 17.04
C GLN A 41 -25.04 2.78 15.52
N ARG A 42 -24.03 2.35 14.76
CA ARG A 42 -24.05 2.41 13.30
C ARG A 42 -24.51 1.09 12.70
N THR A 43 -25.04 1.17 11.49
CA THR A 43 -25.31 -0.03 10.70
C THR A 43 -24.00 -0.61 10.15
N VAL A 44 -24.01 -1.92 9.90
CA VAL A 44 -22.90 -2.62 9.23
C VAL A 44 -22.62 -2.00 7.86
N ASP A 45 -23.68 -1.66 7.12
CA ASP A 45 -23.57 -1.14 5.75
C ASP A 45 -22.88 0.23 5.73
N ASP A 46 -23.22 1.12 6.67
CA ASP A 46 -22.58 2.44 6.78
C ASP A 46 -21.09 2.32 7.15
N PHE A 47 -20.76 1.40 8.06
CA PHE A 47 -19.38 1.18 8.49
C PHE A 47 -18.54 0.55 7.39
N VAL A 48 -19.09 -0.39 6.63
CA VAL A 48 -18.42 -0.99 5.47
C VAL A 48 -18.23 0.05 4.37
N ALA A 49 -19.24 0.87 4.09
CA ALA A 49 -19.14 1.93 3.09
C ALA A 49 -18.05 2.95 3.45
N GLU A 50 -17.97 3.36 4.71
CA GLU A 50 -16.90 4.26 5.16
C GLU A 50 -15.54 3.59 5.15
N THR A 51 -15.45 2.33 5.59
CA THR A 51 -14.18 1.58 5.58
C THR A 51 -13.67 1.42 4.15
N ARG A 52 -14.56 1.10 3.18
CA ARG A 52 -14.22 1.07 1.76
C ARG A 52 -13.75 2.43 1.28
N LYS A 53 -14.50 3.49 1.56
CA LYS A 53 -14.12 4.86 1.20
C LYS A 53 -12.75 5.26 1.78
N ALA A 54 -12.44 4.87 3.02
CA ALA A 54 -11.17 5.13 3.67
C ALA A 54 -10.01 4.31 3.07
N LEU A 55 -10.27 3.08 2.65
CA LEU A 55 -9.31 2.23 1.95
C LEU A 55 -9.04 2.75 0.52
N ASP A 56 -10.10 3.13 -0.20
CA ASP A 56 -10.02 3.67 -1.56
C ASP A 56 -9.35 5.05 -1.59
N ALA A 57 -9.55 5.86 -0.55
CA ALA A 57 -8.87 7.15 -0.39
C ALA A 57 -7.39 7.02 0.08
N GLY A 58 -6.86 5.80 0.22
CA GLY A 58 -5.50 5.57 0.73
C GLY A 58 -5.30 6.06 2.17
N GLY A 59 -6.38 6.17 2.95
CA GLY A 59 -6.39 6.77 4.28
C GLY A 59 -5.82 5.88 5.39
N PHE A 60 -5.60 4.59 5.12
CA PHE A 60 -5.19 3.59 6.11
C PHE A 60 -3.68 3.33 6.19
N THR A 61 -2.82 4.33 5.91
CA THR A 61 -1.49 4.31 6.53
C THR A 61 -1.64 4.95 7.89
N SER A 62 -1.37 4.17 8.96
CA SER A 62 -1.30 4.63 10.36
C SER A 62 -0.95 6.12 10.47
N ALA A 63 -1.92 6.94 10.90
CA ALA A 63 -1.74 8.39 11.05
C ALA A 63 -0.52 8.75 11.93
N LYS A 64 -0.09 7.84 12.82
CA LYS A 64 1.13 7.99 13.61
C LYS A 64 2.42 7.92 12.79
N GLN A 65 2.44 7.19 11.67
CA GLN A 65 3.64 7.05 10.82
C GLN A 65 3.75 8.18 9.79
N ARG A 66 2.64 8.70 9.26
CA ARG A 66 2.63 9.87 8.36
C ARG A 66 3.20 11.14 9.01
N SER A 67 2.99 11.34 10.32
CA SER A 67 3.49 12.54 11.03
C SER A 67 5.02 12.72 11.05
N LYS A 68 5.79 11.69 10.68
CA LYS A 68 7.26 11.74 10.59
C LYS A 68 7.80 11.76 9.17
N ILE A 69 6.95 11.56 8.16
CA ILE A 69 7.40 11.45 6.77
C ILE A 69 7.16 12.78 6.09
N ASN A 70 8.19 13.30 5.42
CA ASN A 70 8.05 14.48 4.59
C ASN A 70 7.38 14.11 3.26
N ASP A 71 6.05 14.23 3.20
CA ASP A 71 5.24 13.84 2.05
C ASP A 71 5.60 14.63 0.77
N ASP A 72 6.08 15.87 0.90
CA ASP A 72 6.51 16.69 -0.25
C ASP A 72 7.80 16.14 -0.87
N VAL A 73 8.76 15.74 -0.04
CA VAL A 73 9.99 15.06 -0.48
C VAL A 73 9.65 13.75 -1.17
N VAL A 74 8.76 12.96 -0.57
CA VAL A 74 8.29 11.69 -1.16
C VAL A 74 7.61 11.91 -2.50
N ALA A 75 6.71 12.90 -2.59
CA ALA A 75 5.97 13.21 -3.82
C ALA A 75 6.92 13.64 -4.94
N ARG A 76 7.84 14.55 -4.66
CA ARG A 76 8.83 15.07 -5.61
C ARG A 76 9.69 13.96 -6.21
N HIS A 77 10.28 13.12 -5.35
CA HIS A 77 11.15 12.03 -5.81
C HIS A 77 10.39 10.91 -6.52
N THR A 78 9.17 10.60 -6.06
CA THR A 78 8.31 9.64 -6.76
C THR A 78 7.93 10.13 -8.14
N SER A 79 7.59 11.42 -8.28
CA SER A 79 7.29 12.02 -9.58
C SER A 79 8.50 11.98 -10.51
N SER A 80 9.71 12.26 -10.00
CA SER A 80 10.95 12.17 -10.79
C SER A 80 11.19 10.76 -11.32
N LEU A 81 11.04 9.74 -10.46
CA LEU A 81 11.15 8.33 -10.86
C LEU A 81 10.08 7.93 -11.90
N LEU A 82 8.86 8.43 -11.77
CA LEU A 82 7.78 8.15 -12.73
C LEU A 82 8.03 8.81 -14.08
N SER A 83 8.49 10.06 -14.09
CA SER A 83 8.82 10.81 -15.29
C SER A 83 9.97 10.18 -16.08
N ALA A 84 10.88 9.46 -15.42
CA ALA A 84 11.92 8.69 -16.10
C ALA A 84 11.36 7.55 -16.98
N GLY A 85 10.17 7.02 -16.65
CA GLY A 85 9.53 5.96 -17.43
C GLY A 85 10.43 4.71 -17.56
N ALA A 86 10.77 4.35 -18.80
CA ALA A 86 11.71 3.27 -19.12
C ALA A 86 13.11 3.77 -19.53
N ASP A 87 13.37 5.07 -19.46
CA ASP A 87 14.69 5.62 -19.75
C ASP A 87 15.65 5.35 -18.58
N ARG A 88 16.70 4.59 -18.88
CA ARG A 88 17.70 4.19 -17.89
C ARG A 88 18.51 5.37 -17.36
N SER A 89 18.89 6.30 -18.23
CA SER A 89 19.71 7.46 -17.84
C SER A 89 18.91 8.41 -16.94
N ALA A 90 17.65 8.68 -17.31
CA ALA A 90 16.75 9.48 -16.50
C ALA A 90 16.45 8.81 -15.15
N PHE A 91 16.30 7.48 -15.14
CA PHE A 91 16.08 6.72 -13.91
C PHE A 91 17.30 6.77 -12.97
N ASP A 92 18.51 6.53 -13.50
CA ASP A 92 19.73 6.57 -12.70
C ASP A 92 19.98 7.99 -12.15
N ALA A 93 19.64 9.05 -12.91
CA ALA A 93 19.68 10.43 -12.43
C ALA A 93 18.66 10.68 -11.30
N ALA A 94 17.42 10.19 -11.43
CA ALA A 94 16.40 10.30 -10.39
C ALA A 94 16.81 9.57 -9.10
N VAL A 95 17.40 8.37 -9.21
CA VAL A 95 17.96 7.65 -8.06
C VAL A 95 19.14 8.40 -7.45
N GLY A 96 20.01 8.99 -8.26
CA GLY A 96 21.10 9.84 -7.78
C GLY A 96 20.61 11.06 -7.00
N ALA A 97 19.53 11.70 -7.46
CA ALA A 97 18.90 12.82 -6.76
C ALA A 97 18.29 12.42 -5.41
N ILE A 98 17.75 11.20 -5.30
CA ILE A 98 17.27 10.64 -4.02
C ILE A 98 18.45 10.43 -3.06
N ASP A 99 19.57 9.92 -3.55
CA ASP A 99 20.75 9.62 -2.72
C ASP A 99 21.49 10.89 -2.28
N ALA A 100 21.38 11.99 -3.03
CA ALA A 100 22.00 13.28 -2.72
C ALA A 100 21.14 14.19 -1.83
N ASP A 101 19.86 13.85 -1.62
CA ASP A 101 18.92 14.63 -0.83
C ASP A 101 18.97 14.22 0.65
N ASP A 102 19.47 15.13 1.49
CA ASP A 102 19.64 14.93 2.94
C ASP A 102 18.30 14.83 3.69
N GLN A 103 17.20 15.28 3.08
CA GLN A 103 15.86 15.13 3.62
C GLN A 103 15.30 13.71 3.42
N VAL A 104 15.94 12.89 2.56
CA VAL A 104 15.52 11.50 2.35
C VAL A 104 16.13 10.60 3.42
N GLY A 105 15.38 10.45 4.51
CA GLY A 105 15.65 9.46 5.53
C GLY A 105 15.20 8.05 5.13
N LYS A 106 15.37 7.11 6.07
CA LYS A 106 14.95 5.71 5.90
C LYS A 106 13.44 5.58 5.65
N LEU A 107 12.62 6.38 6.33
CA LEU A 107 11.16 6.30 6.24
C LEU A 107 10.66 6.90 4.91
N GLU A 108 11.26 8.00 4.48
CA GLU A 108 10.99 8.67 3.21
C GLU A 108 11.31 7.72 2.05
N LEU A 109 12.47 7.05 2.09
CA LEU A 109 12.82 6.09 1.04
C LEU A 109 11.83 4.91 0.96
N PHE A 110 11.32 4.43 2.10
CA PHE A 110 10.32 3.37 2.12
C PHE A 110 8.99 3.85 1.52
N ALA A 111 8.59 5.07 1.85
CA ALA A 111 7.41 5.70 1.29
C ALA A 111 7.55 5.93 -0.23
N ILE A 112 8.71 6.43 -0.69
CA ILE A 112 9.03 6.58 -2.11
C ILE A 112 8.93 5.24 -2.84
N ALA A 113 9.52 4.17 -2.29
CA ALA A 113 9.48 2.84 -2.92
C ALA A 113 8.04 2.30 -3.04
N ASN A 114 7.24 2.42 -1.98
CA ASN A 114 5.84 1.99 -1.99
C ASN A 114 4.99 2.84 -2.95
N ARG A 115 5.14 4.17 -2.91
CA ARG A 115 4.40 5.08 -3.78
C ARG A 115 4.77 4.86 -5.24
N TYR A 116 6.06 4.78 -5.56
CA TYR A 116 6.55 4.52 -6.91
C TYR A 116 5.97 3.22 -7.47
N ARG A 117 5.96 2.13 -6.69
CA ARG A 117 5.35 0.85 -7.10
C ARG A 117 3.87 0.97 -7.43
N ASN A 118 3.13 1.69 -6.59
CA ASN A 118 1.67 1.70 -6.60
C ASN A 118 1.02 2.74 -7.52
N GLN A 119 1.69 3.85 -7.78
CA GLN A 119 1.07 5.02 -8.41
C GLN A 119 0.54 4.78 -9.84
N PRO A 120 1.16 3.98 -10.72
CA PRO A 120 0.60 3.75 -12.06
C PRO A 120 -0.63 2.84 -12.10
N SER A 121 -0.80 1.97 -11.10
CA SER A 121 -1.90 1.00 -11.03
C SER A 121 -3.02 1.44 -10.08
N GLY A 122 -2.83 2.54 -9.34
CA GLY A 122 -3.72 2.91 -8.23
C GLY A 122 -3.71 1.88 -7.09
N GLY A 123 -2.68 1.01 -7.03
CA GLY A 123 -2.57 -0.03 -6.02
C GLY A 123 -2.40 0.54 -4.62
N THR A 124 -2.80 -0.20 -3.59
CA THR A 124 -2.64 0.17 -2.18
C THR A 124 -1.67 -0.73 -1.44
N HIS A 125 -0.88 -1.53 -2.17
CA HIS A 125 -0.02 -2.55 -1.58
C HIS A 125 1.20 -1.92 -0.89
N GLU A 126 1.23 -1.92 0.43
CA GLU A 126 2.33 -1.39 1.21
C GLU A 126 3.29 -2.50 1.65
N ILE A 127 4.51 -2.47 1.10
CA ILE A 127 5.57 -3.39 1.48
C ILE A 127 6.22 -2.86 2.76
N LYS A 128 6.28 -3.71 3.79
CA LYS A 128 7.05 -3.45 5.01
C LYS A 128 8.52 -3.78 4.78
N PHE A 129 9.29 -2.78 4.36
CA PHE A 129 10.73 -2.93 4.14
C PHE A 129 11.49 -3.14 5.45
N LYS A 130 12.38 -4.14 5.47
CA LYS A 130 13.27 -4.41 6.61
C LYS A 130 14.55 -3.57 6.54
N SER A 131 14.95 -3.12 5.35
CA SER A 131 16.18 -2.36 5.13
C SER A 131 16.09 -1.38 3.95
N VAL A 132 16.96 -0.35 3.98
CA VAL A 132 17.16 0.61 2.87
C VAL A 132 17.53 -0.12 1.58
N LYS A 133 18.41 -1.13 1.67
CA LYS A 133 18.82 -1.96 0.53
C LYS A 133 17.62 -2.63 -0.15
N GLN A 134 16.68 -3.15 0.64
CA GLN A 134 15.47 -3.79 0.10
C GLN A 134 14.58 -2.78 -0.64
N ALA A 135 14.36 -1.59 -0.06
CA ALA A 135 13.58 -0.54 -0.71
C ALA A 135 14.19 -0.09 -2.05
N ARG A 136 15.51 0.12 -2.08
CA ARG A 136 16.24 0.43 -3.33
C ARG A 136 16.12 -0.70 -4.37
N GLY A 137 16.23 -1.95 -3.92
CA GLY A 137 16.01 -3.12 -4.76
C GLY A 137 14.64 -3.06 -5.41
N THR A 138 13.58 -2.84 -4.63
CA THR A 138 12.21 -2.74 -5.14
C THR A 138 12.02 -1.59 -6.13
N ILE A 139 12.62 -0.41 -5.91
CA ILE A 139 12.56 0.70 -6.89
C ILE A 139 13.17 0.26 -8.24
N ARG A 140 14.31 -0.43 -8.21
CA ARG A 140 14.97 -0.95 -9.42
C ARG A 140 14.15 -2.05 -10.09
N ASP A 141 13.62 -3.00 -9.32
CA ASP A 141 12.81 -4.11 -9.84
C ASP A 141 11.58 -3.57 -10.56
N VAL A 142 10.89 -2.59 -9.96
CA VAL A 142 9.73 -1.92 -10.58
C VAL A 142 10.11 -1.20 -11.86
N PHE A 143 11.28 -0.55 -11.93
CA PHE A 143 11.77 0.06 -13.16
C PHE A 143 12.02 -1.00 -14.26
N LEU A 144 12.67 -2.11 -13.93
CA LEU A 144 12.95 -3.19 -14.87
C LEU A 144 11.66 -3.83 -15.41
N GLU A 145 10.69 -4.07 -14.53
CA GLU A 145 9.37 -4.61 -14.90
C GLU A 145 8.64 -3.68 -15.89
N ARG A 146 8.77 -2.35 -15.70
CA ARG A 146 8.19 -1.35 -16.60
C ARG A 146 8.90 -1.28 -17.94
N ALA A 147 10.23 -1.27 -17.93
CA ALA A 147 11.03 -1.27 -19.14
C ALA A 147 10.73 -2.51 -20.00
N ASP A 148 10.64 -3.69 -19.38
CA ASP A 148 10.27 -4.93 -20.05
C ASP A 148 8.82 -4.88 -20.59
N SER A 149 7.87 -4.39 -19.79
CA SER A 149 6.47 -4.23 -20.22
C SER A 149 6.33 -3.29 -21.43
N GLN A 150 7.09 -2.18 -21.46
CA GLN A 150 7.09 -1.23 -22.57
C GLN A 150 7.74 -1.84 -23.83
N SER A 151 8.84 -2.57 -23.68
CA SER A 151 9.48 -3.30 -24.77
C SER A 151 8.53 -4.32 -25.42
N LYS A 152 7.84 -5.12 -24.59
CA LYS A 152 6.83 -6.11 -25.03
C LYS A 152 5.68 -5.45 -25.79
N ARG A 153 5.14 -4.33 -25.30
CA ARG A 153 4.11 -3.57 -26.02
C ARG A 153 4.61 -3.07 -27.38
N GLY A 154 5.83 -2.54 -27.44
CA GLY A 154 6.44 -2.09 -28.69
C GLY A 154 6.65 -3.22 -29.71
N ALA A 155 6.93 -4.44 -29.26
CA ALA A 155 7.01 -5.61 -30.14
C ALA A 155 5.64 -6.04 -30.69
N ILE A 156 4.61 -6.03 -29.84
CA ILE A 156 3.22 -6.33 -30.24
C ILE A 156 2.72 -5.31 -31.25
N ASP A 157 2.92 -4.00 -31.00
CA ASP A 157 2.51 -2.93 -31.92
C ASP A 157 3.18 -3.05 -33.30
N LYS A 158 4.44 -3.50 -33.35
CA LYS A 158 5.14 -3.74 -34.61
C LYS A 158 4.57 -4.94 -35.38
N LEU A 159 4.12 -5.98 -34.67
CA LEU A 159 3.49 -7.15 -35.28
C LEU A 159 2.09 -6.85 -35.79
N THR A 160 1.28 -6.11 -35.03
CA THR A 160 -0.10 -5.74 -35.41
C THR A 160 -0.13 -4.70 -36.53
N LYS A 161 0.77 -3.70 -36.52
CA LYS A 161 0.87 -2.72 -37.63
C LYS A 161 1.45 -3.28 -38.93
N ARG A 162 2.16 -4.41 -38.89
CA ARG A 162 2.63 -5.11 -40.11
C ARG A 162 1.59 -6.07 -40.70
N ALA A 163 0.56 -6.41 -39.92
CA ALA A 163 -0.51 -7.32 -40.31
C ALA A 163 -1.78 -6.57 -40.80
N SER A 164 -1.73 -5.23 -40.86
CA SER A 164 -2.76 -4.34 -41.41
C SER A 164 -2.22 -3.62 -42.65
#